data_AF-A0A8J7NBI9-F1
#
_entry.id   AF-A0A8J7NBI9-F1
#
_cell.length_a   1.000
_cell.length_b   1.000
_cell.length_c   1.000
_cell.angle_alpha   90.00
_cell.angle_beta   90.00
_cell.angle_gamma   90.00
#
_symmetry.space_group_name_H-M   'P 1'
#
loop_
_entity.id
_entity.type
_entity.pdbx_description
1 polymer ?
#
loop_
_entity_poly.entity_id
_entity_poly.type
_entity_poly.pdbx_seq_one_letter_code
_entity_poly.pdbx_strand_id
1 'polypeptide(L)'
;LNPACAASCPSGAIYKREEDGIVLIDQEKCRGWRMCVSGCPYKKVYYNWSTGKSEKCTLCYPRIESGNPTVCSETCVGRIRYIGVMLYDADRIEEAASTERTTDLYDAQLDVFLDPNDPLVIETARADGIPEDWIRAAQESPIWKMAMVWKVAFPLHPEYRTLPMVWYIPPLSPIQNAAAAGEIGMDGAMPDVRSLRIPVKYLANLLAAGDEAPVAQALERMLAMRAYMRAKTIEGVIDEGIAARVGLSGRVIEDMYKIMALADYEDRFVIPTTHREQVEEAYDLRGGCGFTDSNGCSTGTSKGSLFGGSKRPLRMPQEVQR
;
A
#
# COMPACT_ATOMS: atom_id res chain seq x y z
N LEU A 1 5.25 -5.44 6.40
CA LEU A 1 5.15 -5.81 7.81
C LEU A 1 6.43 -6.43 8.39
N ASN A 2 7.46 -6.79 7.61
CA ASN A 2 8.73 -7.31 8.16
C ASN A 2 9.94 -6.71 7.38
N PRO A 3 10.35 -5.46 7.64
CA PRO A 3 11.32 -4.77 6.81
C PRO A 3 12.75 -5.29 7.03
N ALA A 4 13.25 -6.11 6.10
CA ALA A 4 14.63 -6.63 6.13
C ALA A 4 15.70 -5.52 6.22
N CYS A 5 15.43 -4.32 5.69
CA CYS A 5 16.33 -3.18 5.83
C CYS A 5 16.46 -2.70 7.28
N ALA A 6 15.39 -2.76 8.08
CA ALA A 6 15.43 -2.39 9.49
C ALA A 6 16.18 -3.45 10.30
N ALA A 7 15.87 -4.73 10.08
CA ALA A 7 16.58 -5.85 10.71
C ALA A 7 18.09 -5.84 10.41
N SER A 8 18.48 -5.38 9.21
CA SER A 8 19.88 -5.31 8.79
C SER A 8 20.64 -4.07 9.27
N CYS A 9 19.99 -3.11 9.93
CA CYS A 9 20.63 -1.84 10.32
C CYS A 9 21.30 -1.94 11.70
N PRO A 10 22.64 -1.93 11.81
CA PRO A 10 23.31 -2.14 13.09
C PRO A 10 23.09 -1.01 14.10
N SER A 11 22.80 0.20 13.62
CA SER A 11 22.57 1.37 14.48
C SER A 11 21.11 1.55 14.89
N GLY A 12 20.19 0.68 14.44
CA GLY A 12 18.76 0.84 14.71
C GLY A 12 18.16 2.15 14.18
N ALA A 13 18.74 2.72 13.12
CA ALA A 13 18.31 4.01 12.57
C ALA A 13 17.09 3.90 11.64
N ILE A 14 16.67 2.69 11.30
CA ILE A 14 15.53 2.43 10.43
C ILE A 14 14.39 1.92 11.30
N TYR A 15 13.23 2.55 11.19
CA TYR A 15 12.06 2.24 11.98
C TYR A 15 10.80 2.28 11.13
N LYS A 16 9.76 1.59 11.58
CA LYS A 16 8.41 1.67 11.04
C LYS A 16 7.59 2.53 11.99
N ARG A 17 6.92 3.55 11.46
CA ARG A 17 5.96 4.36 12.20
C ARG A 17 4.76 3.51 12.62
N GLU A 18 4.24 3.77 13.79
CA GLU A 18 3.15 2.99 14.39
C GLU A 18 1.81 3.39 13.76
N GLU A 19 1.63 4.70 13.60
CA GLU A 19 0.40 5.35 13.18
C GLU A 19 0.04 5.11 11.71
N ASP A 20 1.02 4.99 10.81
CA ASP A 20 0.78 4.85 9.36
C ASP A 20 1.58 3.72 8.69
N GLY A 21 2.45 3.05 9.44
CA GLY A 21 3.27 1.96 8.94
C GLY A 21 4.37 2.36 7.95
N ILE A 22 4.66 3.65 7.76
CA ILE A 22 5.72 4.12 6.87
C ILE A 22 7.09 3.78 7.47
N VAL A 23 7.96 3.15 6.66
CA VAL A 23 9.34 2.84 7.06
C VAL A 23 10.27 3.99 6.70
N LEU A 24 10.96 4.56 7.68
CA LEU A 24 11.87 5.70 7.49
C LEU A 24 13.30 5.37 7.94
N ILE A 25 14.26 6.18 7.47
CA ILE A 25 15.65 6.14 7.94
C ILE A 25 15.90 7.47 8.65
N ASP A 26 16.11 7.42 9.96
CA ASP A 26 16.48 8.55 10.79
C ASP A 26 17.86 9.07 10.33
N GLN A 27 17.88 10.28 9.77
CA GLN A 27 19.09 10.88 9.21
C GLN A 27 20.08 11.31 10.31
N GLU A 28 19.62 11.55 11.54
CA GLU A 28 20.49 11.91 12.67
C GLU A 28 21.14 10.67 13.29
N LYS A 29 20.37 9.57 13.43
CA LYS A 29 20.87 8.29 13.96
C LYS A 29 21.66 7.48 12.93
N CYS A 30 21.44 7.68 11.63
CA CYS A 30 22.15 6.95 10.59
C CYS A 30 23.67 7.18 10.68
N ARG A 31 24.42 6.08 10.80
CA ARG A 31 25.90 6.07 10.84
C ARG A 31 26.56 5.60 9.55
N GLY A 32 25.80 5.42 8.48
CA GLY A 32 26.37 5.12 7.16
C GLY A 32 26.97 3.71 7.03
N TRP A 33 26.51 2.72 7.83
CA TRP A 33 26.98 1.33 7.77
C TRP A 33 26.68 0.60 6.45
N ARG A 34 25.71 1.11 5.67
CA ARG A 34 25.30 0.59 4.34
C ARG A 34 24.76 -0.86 4.31
N MET A 35 24.70 -1.56 5.43
CA MET A 35 24.15 -2.93 5.51
C MET A 35 22.68 -3.00 5.07
N CYS A 36 21.90 -1.95 5.33
CA CYS A 36 20.51 -1.85 4.90
C CYS A 36 20.34 -1.79 3.36
N VAL A 37 21.35 -1.35 2.61
CA VAL A 37 21.35 -1.36 1.14
C VAL A 37 21.38 -2.79 0.62
N SER A 38 22.27 -3.61 1.17
CA SER A 38 22.35 -5.04 0.85
C SER A 38 21.13 -5.80 1.34
N GLY A 39 20.71 -5.54 2.59
CA GLY A 39 19.61 -6.23 3.25
C GLY A 39 18.23 -5.99 2.65
N CYS A 40 18.02 -4.89 1.91
CA CYS A 40 16.76 -4.70 1.18
C CYS A 40 16.73 -5.58 -0.09
N PRO A 41 15.87 -6.61 -0.19
CA PRO A 41 15.83 -7.47 -1.37
C PRO A 41 15.36 -6.71 -2.62
N TYR A 42 14.51 -5.69 -2.45
CA TYR A 42 14.04 -4.82 -3.52
C TYR A 42 15.03 -3.71 -3.94
N LYS A 43 16.17 -3.58 -3.26
CA LYS A 43 17.18 -2.53 -3.51
C LYS A 43 16.57 -1.11 -3.55
N LYS A 44 15.65 -0.85 -2.61
CA LYS A 44 14.95 0.46 -2.44
C LYS A 44 15.55 1.35 -1.35
N VAL A 45 16.75 1.01 -0.89
CA VAL A 45 17.58 1.88 -0.05
C VAL A 45 18.79 2.28 -0.88
N TYR A 46 19.01 3.58 -1.00
CA TYR A 46 20.07 4.17 -1.79
C TYR A 46 21.07 4.85 -0.86
N TYR A 47 22.36 4.68 -1.13
CA TYR A 47 23.39 5.35 -0.37
C TYR A 47 23.69 6.73 -0.97
N ASN A 48 23.60 7.78 -0.17
CA ASN A 48 24.01 9.12 -0.55
C ASN A 48 25.50 9.28 -0.25
N TRP A 49 26.28 9.37 -1.32
CA TRP A 49 27.74 9.45 -1.28
C TRP A 49 28.26 10.78 -0.74
N SER A 50 27.44 11.84 -0.81
CA SER A 50 27.78 13.18 -0.31
C SER A 50 27.56 13.29 1.20
N THR A 51 26.37 12.89 1.67
CA THR A 51 26.02 12.99 3.11
C THR A 51 26.58 11.84 3.94
N GLY A 52 27.03 10.76 3.28
CA GLY A 52 27.52 9.55 3.94
C GLY A 52 26.42 8.69 4.56
N LYS A 53 25.14 8.95 4.24
CA LYS A 53 23.96 8.32 4.85
C LYS A 53 23.11 7.62 3.81
N SER A 54 22.29 6.67 4.25
CA SER A 54 21.34 6.00 3.38
C SER A 54 19.99 6.71 3.39
N GLU A 55 19.36 6.77 2.22
CA GLU A 55 18.06 7.38 1.97
C GLU A 55 17.15 6.37 1.26
N LYS A 56 15.83 6.56 1.36
CA LYS A 56 14.85 5.70 0.70
C LYS A 56 13.56 6.47 0.42
N CYS A 57 12.65 5.86 -0.32
CA CYS A 57 11.28 6.35 -0.44
C CYS A 57 10.67 6.57 0.96
N THR A 58 10.14 7.77 1.19
CA THR A 58 9.52 8.20 2.45
C THR A 58 7.99 8.09 2.42
N LEU A 59 7.44 7.43 1.40
CA LEU A 59 6.01 7.36 1.07
C LEU A 59 5.32 8.74 1.08
N CYS A 60 6.07 9.81 0.78
CA CYS A 60 5.59 11.19 0.87
C CYS A 60 4.87 11.47 2.21
N TYR A 61 5.41 10.98 3.34
CA TYR A 61 4.75 11.11 4.65
C TYR A 61 4.24 12.52 4.98
N PRO A 62 4.90 13.65 4.61
CA PRO A 62 4.34 14.97 4.90
C PRO A 62 3.00 15.24 4.20
N ARG A 63 2.75 14.59 3.05
CA ARG A 63 1.47 14.65 2.33
C ARG A 63 0.45 13.69 2.93
N ILE A 64 0.86 12.45 3.20
CA ILE A 64 0.00 11.42 3.80
C ILE A 64 -0.54 11.89 5.16
N GLU A 65 0.29 12.55 5.96
CA GLU A 65 -0.12 13.13 7.26
C GLU A 65 -1.31 14.08 7.14
N SER A 66 -1.45 14.75 6.00
CA SER A 66 -2.54 15.68 5.69
C SER A 66 -3.61 15.07 4.79
N GLY A 67 -3.72 13.75 4.69
CA GLY A 67 -4.71 13.05 3.86
C GLY A 67 -4.50 13.20 2.35
N ASN A 68 -3.31 13.65 1.92
CA ASN A 68 -2.99 13.83 0.50
C ASN A 68 -2.28 12.60 -0.07
N PRO A 69 -2.52 12.24 -1.34
CA PRO A 69 -1.79 11.15 -2.00
C PRO A 69 -0.30 11.45 -2.12
N THR A 70 0.46 10.37 -2.29
CA THR A 70 1.88 10.48 -2.65
C THR A 70 2.04 11.13 -4.01
N VAL A 71 3.14 11.86 -4.22
CA VAL A 71 3.42 12.55 -5.48
C VAL A 71 3.35 11.59 -6.66
N CYS A 72 3.95 10.41 -6.52
CA CYS A 72 3.99 9.43 -7.59
C CYS A 72 2.63 8.73 -7.84
N SER A 73 1.70 8.77 -6.88
CA SER A 73 0.31 8.31 -7.06
C SER A 73 -0.56 9.38 -7.72
N GLU A 74 -0.52 10.61 -7.21
CA GLU A 74 -1.30 11.73 -7.75
C GLU A 74 -0.94 12.05 -9.21
N THR A 75 0.35 12.02 -9.53
CA THR A 75 0.87 12.32 -10.88
C THR A 75 0.83 11.13 -11.84
N CYS A 76 0.21 10.01 -11.44
CA CYS A 76 0.14 8.82 -12.28
C CYS A 76 -0.81 9.04 -13.46
N VAL A 77 -0.24 9.41 -14.62
CA VAL A 77 -0.98 9.68 -15.87
C VAL A 77 -1.89 8.52 -16.26
N GLY A 78 -1.42 7.28 -16.08
CA GLY A 78 -2.19 6.07 -16.40
C GLY A 78 -3.32 5.74 -15.43
N ARG A 79 -3.49 6.50 -14.34
CA ARG A 79 -4.54 6.29 -13.32
C ARG A 79 -4.50 4.89 -12.65
N ILE A 80 -3.34 4.22 -12.64
CA ILE A 80 -3.19 2.82 -12.18
C ILE A 80 -2.83 2.67 -10.70
N ARG A 81 -2.69 3.77 -9.96
CA ARG A 81 -2.24 3.75 -8.55
C ARG A 81 -3.41 4.05 -7.63
N TYR A 82 -3.50 3.26 -6.58
CA TYR A 82 -4.53 3.32 -5.55
C TYR A 82 -3.82 3.40 -4.19
N ILE A 83 -4.40 4.10 -3.24
CA ILE A 83 -3.95 4.17 -1.85
C ILE A 83 -5.18 4.01 -0.97
N GLY A 84 -5.09 3.11 0.00
CA GLY A 84 -6.13 2.82 0.97
C GLY A 84 -5.53 2.21 2.23
N VAL A 85 -6.25 2.33 3.33
CA VAL A 85 -5.85 1.75 4.62
C VAL A 85 -6.01 0.23 4.58
N MET A 86 -5.12 -0.48 5.26
CA MET A 86 -5.19 -1.92 5.51
C MET A 86 -4.91 -2.15 6.99
N LEU A 87 -5.91 -2.62 7.73
CA LEU A 87 -5.74 -3.06 9.12
C LEU A 87 -5.03 -4.40 9.12
N TYR A 88 -4.10 -4.60 10.07
CA TYR A 88 -3.31 -5.80 10.15
C TYR A 88 -2.99 -6.16 11.59
N ASP A 89 -2.87 -7.46 11.86
CA ASP A 89 -2.42 -7.99 13.15
C ASP A 89 -0.88 -7.99 13.21
N ALA A 90 -0.32 -7.18 14.11
CA ALA A 90 1.14 -7.07 14.24
C ALA A 90 1.78 -8.30 14.89
N ASP A 91 1.04 -9.03 15.74
CA ASP A 91 1.56 -10.19 16.48
C ASP A 91 1.72 -11.41 15.57
N ARG A 92 0.93 -11.48 14.49
CA ARG A 92 0.98 -12.58 13.50
C ARG A 92 2.03 -12.39 12.40
N ILE A 93 2.79 -11.31 12.44
CA ILE A 93 3.82 -10.98 11.43
C ILE A 93 4.90 -12.05 11.34
N GLU A 94 5.43 -12.49 12.48
CA GLU A 94 6.52 -13.47 12.52
C GLU A 94 6.04 -14.82 11.99
N GLU A 95 4.88 -15.29 12.45
CA GLU A 95 4.25 -16.52 11.99
C GLU A 95 4.07 -16.50 10.46
N ALA A 96 3.44 -15.44 9.93
CA ALA A 96 3.20 -15.33 8.50
C ALA A 96 4.51 -15.31 7.68
N ALA A 97 5.49 -14.50 8.10
CA ALA A 97 6.77 -14.38 7.39
C ALA A 97 7.66 -15.64 7.48
N SER A 98 7.46 -16.47 8.49
CA SER A 98 8.24 -17.69 8.76
C SER A 98 7.63 -18.97 8.16
N THR A 99 6.44 -18.89 7.55
CA THR A 99 5.77 -20.00 6.81
C THR A 99 6.76 -20.81 5.96
N GLU A 100 6.77 -22.13 6.10
CA GLU A 100 7.81 -22.98 5.51
C GLU A 100 7.86 -22.86 3.98
N ARG A 101 6.72 -23.07 3.31
CA ARG A 101 6.63 -23.01 1.85
C ARG A 101 6.49 -21.58 1.38
N THR A 102 7.31 -21.19 0.41
CA THR A 102 7.28 -19.83 -0.14
C THR A 102 6.02 -19.51 -0.94
N THR A 103 5.36 -20.53 -1.50
CA THR A 103 4.06 -20.40 -2.20
C THR A 103 2.94 -19.96 -1.26
N ASP A 104 3.05 -20.31 0.02
CA ASP A 104 2.00 -20.06 1.00
C ASP A 104 2.12 -18.66 1.63
N LEU A 105 3.23 -17.94 1.37
CA LEU A 105 3.47 -16.60 1.91
C LEU A 105 2.45 -15.56 1.41
N TYR A 106 1.88 -15.77 0.22
CA TYR A 106 0.80 -14.91 -0.27
C TYR A 106 -0.43 -15.01 0.62
N ASP A 107 -0.92 -16.23 0.87
CA ASP A 107 -2.09 -16.48 1.70
C ASP A 107 -1.80 -16.15 3.17
N ALA A 108 -0.62 -16.51 3.67
CA ALA A 108 -0.21 -16.15 5.03
C ALA A 108 -0.19 -14.63 5.24
N GLN A 109 0.18 -13.83 4.23
CA GLN A 109 0.09 -12.38 4.32
C GLN A 109 -1.37 -11.88 4.31
N LEU A 110 -2.25 -12.50 3.52
CA LEU A 110 -3.68 -12.17 3.52
C LEU A 110 -4.31 -12.44 4.89
N ASP A 111 -3.91 -13.51 5.57
CA ASP A 111 -4.41 -13.88 6.89
C ASP A 111 -4.01 -12.90 8.00
N VAL A 112 -2.97 -12.11 7.77
CA VAL A 112 -2.55 -11.03 8.69
C VAL A 112 -3.44 -9.79 8.54
N PHE A 113 -4.15 -9.63 7.42
CA PHE A 113 -5.05 -8.51 7.21
C PHE A 113 -6.40 -8.75 7.89
N LEU A 114 -6.92 -7.70 8.53
CA LEU A 114 -8.14 -7.76 9.34
C LEU A 114 -9.32 -7.12 8.60
N ASP A 115 -10.48 -7.77 8.63
CA ASP A 115 -11.69 -7.23 7.97
C ASP A 115 -12.17 -5.96 8.66
N PRO A 116 -12.12 -4.80 7.98
CA PRO A 116 -12.49 -3.53 8.60
C PRO A 116 -14.00 -3.38 8.86
N ASN A 117 -14.82 -4.33 8.37
CA ASN A 117 -16.26 -4.36 8.61
C ASN A 117 -16.67 -5.35 9.71
N ASP A 118 -15.74 -6.16 10.21
CA ASP A 118 -16.02 -7.07 11.33
C ASP A 118 -16.18 -6.26 12.62
N PRO A 119 -17.33 -6.37 13.31
CA PRO A 119 -17.56 -5.67 14.57
C PRO A 119 -16.47 -5.90 15.63
N LEU A 120 -15.89 -7.11 15.69
CA LEU A 120 -14.83 -7.43 16.64
C LEU A 120 -13.53 -6.69 16.29
N VAL A 121 -13.16 -6.67 15.01
CA VAL A 121 -11.98 -5.93 14.53
C VAL A 121 -12.15 -4.43 14.78
N ILE A 122 -13.35 -3.88 14.58
CA ILE A 122 -13.64 -2.48 14.84
C ILE A 122 -13.50 -2.16 16.34
N GLU A 123 -14.02 -3.02 17.22
CA GLU A 123 -13.89 -2.85 18.67
C GLU A 123 -12.42 -2.91 19.11
N THR A 124 -11.67 -3.89 18.63
CA THR A 124 -10.24 -4.03 18.92
C THR A 124 -9.44 -2.84 18.38
N ALA A 125 -9.68 -2.40 17.15
CA ALA A 125 -8.99 -1.24 16.57
C ALA A 125 -9.21 0.03 17.40
N ARG A 126 -10.43 0.25 17.92
CA ARG A 126 -10.71 1.36 18.85
C ARG A 126 -9.98 1.21 20.18
N ALA A 127 -9.91 -0.01 20.71
CA ALA A 127 -9.17 -0.30 21.95
C ALA A 127 -7.66 -0.06 21.80
N ASP A 128 -7.12 -0.35 20.62
CA ASP A 128 -5.71 -0.11 20.25
C ASP A 128 -5.42 1.36 19.88
N GLY A 129 -6.42 2.25 19.95
CA GLY A 129 -6.26 3.68 19.73
C GLY A 129 -6.26 4.11 18.26
N ILE A 130 -6.73 3.26 17.34
CA ILE A 130 -6.87 3.64 15.93
C ILE A 130 -8.01 4.67 15.78
N PRO A 131 -7.76 5.85 15.17
CA PRO A 131 -8.79 6.87 14.97
C PRO A 131 -9.98 6.39 14.12
N GLU A 132 -11.18 6.93 14.38
CA GLU A 132 -12.41 6.49 13.71
C GLU A 132 -12.40 6.78 12.20
N ASP A 133 -11.74 7.86 11.76
CA ASP A 133 -11.58 8.17 10.34
C ASP A 133 -10.66 7.16 9.63
N TRP A 134 -9.66 6.60 10.31
CA TRP A 134 -8.83 5.50 9.82
C TRP A 134 -9.62 4.20 9.66
N ILE A 135 -10.50 3.88 10.63
CA ILE A 135 -11.40 2.72 10.54
C ILE A 135 -12.34 2.88 9.34
N ARG A 136 -12.98 4.05 9.19
CA ARG A 136 -13.84 4.35 8.04
C ARG A 136 -13.06 4.28 6.72
N ALA A 137 -11.85 4.84 6.66
CA ALA A 137 -11.00 4.78 5.49
C ALA A 137 -10.59 3.34 5.13
N ALA A 138 -10.44 2.46 6.12
CA ALA A 138 -10.21 1.03 5.90
C ALA A 138 -11.45 0.33 5.30
N GLN A 139 -12.65 0.65 5.79
CA GLN A 139 -13.92 0.14 5.24
C GLN A 139 -14.13 0.53 3.78
N GLU A 140 -13.69 1.73 3.40
CA GLU A 140 -13.79 2.27 2.04
C GLU A 140 -12.55 1.96 1.17
N SER A 141 -11.58 1.22 1.69
CA SER A 141 -10.26 1.03 1.07
C SER A 141 -10.34 0.33 -0.30
N PRO A 142 -9.89 0.96 -1.39
CA PRO A 142 -9.82 0.30 -2.70
C PRO A 142 -8.80 -0.84 -2.69
N ILE A 143 -7.79 -0.76 -1.82
CA ILE A 143 -6.76 -1.80 -1.68
C ILE A 143 -7.34 -3.05 -1.03
N TRP A 144 -8.17 -2.90 0.00
CA TRP A 144 -8.89 -4.01 0.62
C TRP A 144 -9.75 -4.74 -0.42
N LYS A 145 -10.51 -3.99 -1.23
CA LYS A 145 -11.30 -4.57 -2.31
C LYS A 145 -10.45 -5.35 -3.31
N MET A 146 -9.35 -4.78 -3.79
CA MET A 146 -8.48 -5.43 -4.78
C MET A 146 -7.76 -6.68 -4.24
N ALA A 147 -7.27 -6.62 -2.99
CA ALA A 147 -6.47 -7.68 -2.40
C ALA A 147 -7.32 -8.78 -1.75
N MET A 148 -8.38 -8.43 -1.02
CA MET A 148 -9.16 -9.36 -0.21
C MET A 148 -10.47 -9.77 -0.88
N VAL A 149 -11.23 -8.83 -1.43
CA VAL A 149 -12.56 -9.12 -2.00
C VAL A 149 -12.45 -9.70 -3.41
N TRP A 150 -11.73 -9.02 -4.30
CA TRP A 150 -11.63 -9.40 -5.71
C TRP A 150 -10.47 -10.34 -6.00
N LYS A 151 -9.50 -10.47 -5.08
CA LYS A 151 -8.24 -11.23 -5.23
C LYS A 151 -7.57 -11.01 -6.59
N VAL A 152 -7.45 -9.74 -7.00
CA VAL A 152 -6.79 -9.36 -8.27
C VAL A 152 -5.43 -8.68 -8.06
N ALA A 153 -5.13 -8.26 -6.82
CA ALA A 153 -3.85 -7.68 -6.47
C ALA A 153 -2.97 -8.68 -5.70
N PHE A 154 -1.66 -8.62 -5.94
CA PHE A 154 -0.66 -9.52 -5.37
C PHE A 154 0.56 -8.77 -4.82
N PRO A 155 1.21 -9.29 -3.78
CA PRO A 155 2.49 -8.76 -3.31
C PRO A 155 3.59 -8.93 -4.38
N LEU A 156 4.58 -8.05 -4.38
CA LEU A 156 5.77 -8.23 -5.22
C LEU A 156 6.81 -9.10 -4.51
N HIS A 157 7.19 -10.22 -5.12
CA HIS A 157 8.13 -11.20 -4.58
C HIS A 157 7.83 -11.55 -3.10
N PRO A 158 6.69 -12.19 -2.80
CA PRO A 158 6.35 -12.60 -1.43
C PRO A 158 7.41 -13.52 -0.82
N GLU A 159 8.13 -14.31 -1.62
CA GLU A 159 9.22 -15.20 -1.21
C GLU A 159 10.38 -14.50 -0.50
N TYR A 160 10.48 -13.18 -0.58
CA TYR A 160 11.44 -12.39 0.20
C TYR A 160 11.06 -12.25 1.68
N ARG A 161 9.88 -12.73 2.11
CA ARG A 161 9.44 -12.80 3.51
C ARG A 161 9.38 -11.44 4.23
N THR A 162 9.29 -10.35 3.46
CA THR A 162 9.21 -9.00 4.02
C THR A 162 7.78 -8.51 4.27
N LEU A 163 6.79 -9.31 3.84
CA LEU A 163 5.36 -8.96 3.81
C LEU A 163 5.15 -7.56 3.18
N PRO A 164 5.42 -7.41 1.87
CA PRO A 164 5.41 -6.11 1.19
C PRO A 164 4.01 -5.51 1.16
N MET A 165 3.91 -4.18 1.25
CA MET A 165 2.64 -3.43 1.28
C MET A 165 2.35 -2.63 0.01
N VAL A 166 3.14 -2.83 -1.05
CA VAL A 166 2.86 -2.30 -2.39
C VAL A 166 2.55 -3.50 -3.29
N TRP A 167 1.28 -3.60 -3.68
CA TRP A 167 0.73 -4.74 -4.42
C TRP A 167 0.44 -4.36 -5.87
N TYR A 168 0.36 -5.37 -6.74
CA TYR A 168 0.26 -5.22 -8.19
C TYR A 168 -0.86 -6.09 -8.74
N ILE A 169 -1.62 -5.53 -9.67
CA ILE A 169 -2.55 -6.29 -10.50
C ILE A 169 -1.78 -6.76 -11.75
N PRO A 170 -1.82 -8.07 -12.09
CA PRO A 170 -1.09 -8.58 -13.23
C PRO A 170 -1.66 -8.00 -14.54
N PRO A 171 -0.82 -7.68 -15.55
CA PRO A 171 -1.30 -7.12 -16.80
C PRO A 171 -1.96 -8.20 -17.67
N LEU A 172 -3.10 -7.86 -18.29
CA LEU A 172 -3.57 -8.57 -19.47
C LEU A 172 -2.61 -8.29 -20.65
N SER A 173 -2.53 -9.21 -21.59
CA SER A 173 -1.76 -9.04 -22.83
C SER A 173 -2.57 -9.47 -24.06
N PRO A 174 -2.20 -9.06 -25.28
CA PRO A 174 -2.80 -9.60 -26.48
C PRO A 174 -2.66 -11.12 -26.54
N ILE A 175 -3.55 -11.78 -27.27
CA ILE A 175 -3.43 -13.21 -27.56
C ILE A 175 -2.21 -13.49 -28.43
N GLN A 176 -1.67 -14.71 -28.34
CA GLN A 176 -0.56 -15.14 -29.20
C GLN A 176 -1.01 -15.23 -30.67
N ASN A 177 -0.12 -14.90 -31.60
CA ASN A 177 -0.40 -14.92 -33.04
C ASN A 177 -0.87 -16.30 -33.55
N ALA A 178 -0.45 -17.39 -32.90
CA ALA A 178 -0.89 -18.75 -33.23
C ALA A 178 -2.38 -18.98 -32.88
N ALA A 179 -2.88 -18.41 -31.78
CA ALA A 179 -4.29 -18.47 -31.41
C ALA A 179 -5.18 -17.59 -32.31
N ALA A 180 -4.62 -16.57 -32.95
CA ALA A 180 -5.32 -15.72 -33.91
C ALA A 180 -5.60 -16.42 -35.26
N ALA A 181 -4.95 -17.56 -35.55
CA ALA A 181 -5.05 -18.25 -36.84
C ALA A 181 -6.25 -19.22 -36.97
N GLY A 182 -7.17 -19.24 -35.99
CA GLY A 182 -8.47 -19.93 -36.11
C GLY A 182 -8.71 -21.11 -35.17
N GLU A 183 -7.77 -21.44 -34.29
CA GLU A 183 -7.96 -22.49 -33.27
C GLU A 183 -8.27 -21.87 -31.90
N ILE A 184 -9.46 -21.30 -31.72
CA ILE A 184 -9.90 -20.87 -30.40
C ILE A 184 -10.92 -21.88 -29.88
N GLY A 185 -10.60 -22.52 -28.75
CA GLY A 185 -11.62 -22.94 -27.79
C GLY A 185 -12.21 -21.68 -27.17
N MET A 186 -13.17 -21.06 -27.86
CA MET A 186 -13.89 -19.92 -27.31
C MET A 186 -14.86 -20.47 -26.26
N ASP A 187 -14.60 -20.21 -24.99
CA ASP A 187 -15.57 -20.49 -23.93
C ASP A 187 -16.62 -19.35 -23.89
N GLY A 188 -17.33 -19.21 -25.01
CA GLY A 188 -18.10 -18.01 -25.36
C GLY A 188 -17.21 -16.83 -25.74
N ALA A 189 -17.52 -15.61 -25.28
CA ALA A 189 -16.83 -14.37 -25.70
C ALA A 189 -15.48 -14.07 -25.00
N MET A 190 -14.94 -14.99 -24.20
CA MET A 190 -13.74 -14.75 -23.38
C MET A 190 -12.53 -15.54 -23.90
N PRO A 191 -11.37 -14.90 -24.15
CA PRO A 191 -10.13 -15.61 -24.46
C PRO A 191 -9.65 -16.44 -23.27
N ASP A 192 -9.14 -17.65 -23.51
CA ASP A 192 -8.44 -18.44 -22.50
C ASP A 192 -7.19 -17.68 -22.02
N VAL A 193 -7.00 -17.58 -20.69
CA VAL A 193 -5.82 -16.97 -20.07
C VAL A 193 -4.52 -17.63 -20.52
N ARG A 194 -4.53 -18.92 -20.84
CA ARG A 194 -3.35 -19.63 -21.36
C ARG A 194 -2.94 -19.18 -22.76
N SER A 195 -3.85 -18.53 -23.49
CA SER A 195 -3.63 -18.02 -24.84
C SER A 195 -3.03 -16.60 -24.86
N LEU A 196 -2.83 -15.98 -23.68
CA LEU A 196 -2.19 -14.68 -23.55
C LEU A 196 -0.70 -14.74 -23.94
N ARG A 197 -0.19 -13.64 -24.49
CA ARG A 197 1.21 -13.55 -24.93
C ARG A 197 2.20 -13.58 -23.77
N ILE A 198 1.88 -12.94 -22.64
CA ILE A 198 2.72 -12.98 -21.44
C ILE A 198 2.50 -14.34 -20.74
N PRO A 199 3.55 -15.15 -20.53
CA PRO A 199 3.40 -16.43 -19.84
C PRO A 199 2.94 -16.22 -18.40
N VAL A 200 1.91 -16.96 -17.96
CA VAL A 200 1.41 -16.90 -16.58
C VAL A 200 2.51 -17.26 -15.58
N LYS A 201 3.36 -18.24 -15.90
CA LYS A 201 4.53 -18.60 -15.08
C LYS A 201 5.45 -17.42 -14.78
N TYR A 202 5.66 -16.51 -15.75
CA TYR A 202 6.49 -15.32 -15.53
C TYR A 202 5.88 -14.40 -14.48
N LEU A 203 4.57 -14.17 -14.56
CA LEU A 203 3.83 -13.35 -13.59
C LEU A 203 3.78 -14.02 -12.22
N ALA A 204 3.57 -15.34 -12.17
CA ALA A 204 3.58 -16.14 -10.95
C ALA A 204 4.92 -16.04 -10.22
N ASN A 205 6.05 -16.15 -10.94
CA ASN A 205 7.37 -15.98 -10.35
C ASN A 205 7.59 -14.59 -9.73
N LEU A 206 6.90 -13.56 -10.23
CA LEU A 206 7.02 -12.19 -9.77
C LEU A 206 6.07 -11.87 -8.59
N LEU A 207 4.88 -12.47 -8.58
CA LEU A 207 3.76 -12.02 -7.75
C LEU A 207 3.26 -13.06 -6.73
N ALA A 208 3.54 -14.34 -6.95
CA ALA A 208 2.98 -15.44 -6.17
C ALA A 208 4.01 -16.55 -5.91
N ALA A 209 5.29 -16.21 -5.81
CA ALA A 209 6.39 -17.16 -5.58
C ALA A 209 6.40 -18.38 -6.54
N GLY A 210 5.90 -18.19 -7.76
CA GLY A 210 5.82 -19.21 -8.79
C GLY A 210 4.51 -19.99 -8.86
N ASP A 211 3.53 -19.74 -7.99
CA ASP A 211 2.19 -20.32 -8.08
C ASP A 211 1.33 -19.61 -9.16
N GLU A 212 0.93 -20.37 -10.17
CA GLU A 212 0.17 -19.87 -11.31
C GLU A 212 -1.33 -19.76 -11.04
N ALA A 213 -1.88 -20.59 -10.14
CA ALA A 213 -3.32 -20.67 -9.90
C ALA A 213 -3.95 -19.33 -9.48
N PRO A 214 -3.43 -18.60 -8.47
CA PRO A 214 -4.03 -17.33 -8.06
C PRO A 214 -3.88 -16.25 -9.14
N VAL A 215 -2.75 -16.23 -9.86
CA VAL A 215 -2.52 -15.26 -10.95
C VAL A 215 -3.45 -15.52 -12.13
N ALA A 216 -3.66 -16.78 -12.52
CA ALA A 216 -4.60 -17.16 -13.57
C ALA A 216 -6.03 -16.74 -13.20
N GLN A 217 -6.47 -17.02 -11.97
CA GLN A 217 -7.79 -16.62 -11.48
C GLN A 217 -7.99 -15.10 -11.53
N ALA A 218 -6.99 -14.31 -11.15
CA ALA A 218 -7.07 -12.85 -11.25
C ALA A 218 -7.21 -12.36 -12.70
N LEU A 219 -6.46 -12.96 -13.63
CA LEU A 219 -6.56 -12.65 -15.07
C LEU A 219 -7.94 -13.02 -15.62
N GLU A 220 -8.49 -14.17 -15.24
CA GLU A 220 -9.86 -14.59 -15.59
C GLU A 220 -10.90 -13.61 -15.07
N ARG A 221 -10.79 -13.17 -13.82
CA ARG A 221 -11.70 -12.16 -13.23
C ARG A 221 -11.67 -10.83 -13.98
N MET A 222 -10.49 -10.37 -14.41
CA MET A 222 -10.38 -9.15 -15.22
C MET A 222 -10.97 -9.32 -16.63
N LEU A 223 -10.79 -10.49 -17.25
CA LEU A 223 -11.42 -10.80 -18.54
C LEU A 223 -12.94 -10.91 -18.42
N ALA A 224 -13.44 -11.54 -17.34
CA ALA A 224 -14.87 -11.63 -17.03
C ALA A 224 -15.48 -10.25 -16.82
N MET A 225 -14.81 -9.33 -16.12
CA MET A 225 -15.25 -7.93 -16.01
C MET A 225 -15.41 -7.28 -17.39
N ARG A 226 -14.44 -7.47 -18.30
CA ARG A 226 -14.52 -6.91 -19.67
C ARG A 226 -15.68 -7.53 -20.46
N ALA A 227 -15.88 -8.84 -20.36
CA ALA A 227 -16.95 -9.54 -21.06
C ALA A 227 -18.34 -9.15 -20.52
N TYR A 228 -18.52 -9.11 -19.21
CA TYR A 228 -19.76 -8.69 -18.56
C TYR A 228 -20.12 -7.25 -18.93
N MET A 229 -19.15 -6.33 -18.84
CA MET A 229 -19.41 -4.93 -19.19
C MET A 229 -19.70 -4.74 -20.68
N ARG A 230 -19.11 -5.56 -21.57
CA ARG A 230 -19.47 -5.57 -22.99
C ARG A 230 -20.90 -6.05 -23.21
N ALA A 231 -21.31 -7.18 -22.62
CA ALA A 231 -22.68 -7.68 -22.74
C ALA A 231 -23.69 -6.62 -22.25
N LYS A 232 -23.40 -5.98 -21.10
CA LYS A 232 -24.24 -4.91 -20.55
C LYS A 232 -24.32 -3.68 -21.45
N THR A 233 -23.19 -3.20 -21.97
CA THR A 233 -23.12 -1.90 -22.68
C THR A 233 -23.39 -1.98 -24.18
N ILE A 234 -23.06 -3.09 -24.83
CA ILE A 234 -23.20 -3.28 -26.28
C ILE A 234 -24.45 -4.08 -26.61
N GLU A 235 -24.67 -5.18 -25.91
CA GLU A 235 -25.79 -6.09 -26.20
C GLU A 235 -27.04 -5.76 -25.38
N GLY A 236 -26.89 -4.93 -24.33
CA GLY A 236 -27.98 -4.54 -23.44
C GLY A 236 -28.43 -5.65 -22.50
N VAL A 237 -27.61 -6.68 -22.30
CA VAL A 237 -27.94 -7.88 -21.51
C VAL A 237 -27.09 -7.92 -20.25
N ILE A 238 -27.74 -8.16 -19.10
CA ILE A 238 -27.07 -8.46 -17.84
C ILE A 238 -26.87 -9.98 -17.78
N ASP A 239 -25.65 -10.44 -18.09
CA ASP A 239 -25.29 -11.85 -18.10
C ASP A 239 -24.56 -12.23 -16.80
N GLU A 240 -25.33 -12.62 -15.78
CA GLU A 240 -24.82 -13.13 -14.50
C GLU A 240 -24.01 -14.43 -14.65
N GLY A 241 -24.18 -15.18 -15.75
CA GLY A 241 -23.41 -16.37 -16.04
C GLY A 241 -21.92 -16.08 -16.22
N ILE A 242 -21.56 -14.91 -16.76
CA ILE A 242 -20.16 -14.47 -16.86
C ILE A 242 -19.56 -14.25 -15.46
N ALA A 243 -20.30 -13.63 -14.55
CA ALA A 243 -19.83 -13.37 -13.19
C ALA A 243 -19.68 -14.67 -12.38
N ALA A 244 -20.69 -15.53 -12.45
CA ALA A 244 -20.71 -16.80 -11.73
C ALA A 244 -19.54 -17.72 -12.10
N ARG A 245 -19.10 -17.72 -13.37
CA ARG A 245 -17.95 -18.53 -13.84
C ARG A 245 -16.64 -18.24 -13.12
N VAL A 246 -16.44 -17.00 -12.67
CA VAL A 246 -15.22 -16.60 -11.94
C VAL A 246 -15.46 -16.43 -10.42
N GLY A 247 -16.61 -16.91 -9.95
CA GLY A 247 -17.01 -16.86 -8.54
C GLY A 247 -17.35 -15.45 -8.04
N LEU A 248 -17.80 -14.55 -8.92
CA LEU A 248 -18.22 -13.19 -8.58
C LEU A 248 -19.71 -13.00 -8.88
N SER A 249 -20.30 -11.92 -8.35
CA SER A 249 -21.64 -11.46 -8.74
C SER A 249 -21.54 -10.27 -9.70
N GLY A 250 -22.58 -10.03 -10.51
CA GLY A 250 -22.65 -8.85 -11.37
C GLY A 250 -22.44 -7.54 -10.60
N ARG A 251 -22.95 -7.45 -9.37
CA ARG A 251 -22.73 -6.30 -8.47
C ARG A 251 -21.25 -6.08 -8.12
N VAL A 252 -20.51 -7.17 -7.85
CA VAL A 252 -19.07 -7.10 -7.57
C VAL A 252 -18.31 -6.70 -8.83
N ILE A 253 -18.68 -7.21 -10.01
CA ILE A 253 -18.07 -6.80 -11.28
C ILE A 253 -18.31 -5.31 -11.57
N GLU A 254 -19.50 -4.79 -11.28
CA GLU A 254 -19.79 -3.37 -11.44
C GLU A 254 -19.00 -2.49 -10.47
N ASP A 255 -18.76 -2.96 -9.24
CA ASP A 255 -17.88 -2.28 -8.28
C ASP A 255 -16.41 -2.31 -8.75
N MET A 256 -15.94 -3.45 -9.27
CA MET A 256 -14.63 -3.55 -9.93
C MET A 256 -14.52 -2.55 -11.09
N TYR A 257 -15.54 -2.45 -11.95
CA TYR A 257 -15.56 -1.50 -13.06
C TYR A 257 -15.55 -0.05 -12.58
N LYS A 258 -16.32 0.30 -11.55
CA LYS A 258 -16.32 1.65 -10.96
C LYS A 258 -14.89 2.03 -10.52
N ILE A 259 -14.26 1.19 -9.71
CA ILE A 259 -12.95 1.51 -9.13
C ILE A 259 -11.82 1.40 -10.15
N MET A 260 -11.81 0.37 -11.01
CA MET A 260 -10.67 0.09 -11.91
C MET A 260 -10.77 0.80 -13.27
N ALA A 261 -11.98 1.09 -13.76
CA ALA A 261 -12.18 1.67 -15.10
C ALA A 261 -12.58 3.15 -15.04
N LEU A 262 -13.58 3.54 -14.22
CA LEU A 262 -13.90 4.97 -14.03
C LEU A 262 -12.80 5.64 -13.20
N ALA A 263 -12.42 4.98 -12.09
CA ALA A 263 -11.24 5.28 -11.29
C ALA A 263 -11.20 6.73 -10.82
N ASP A 264 -12.33 7.25 -10.35
CA ASP A 264 -12.48 8.61 -9.84
C ASP A 264 -11.49 8.90 -8.71
N TYR A 265 -11.15 10.18 -8.51
CA TYR A 265 -10.02 10.54 -7.67
C TYR A 265 -10.19 10.06 -6.23
N GLU A 266 -11.39 10.25 -5.69
CA GLU A 266 -11.86 9.83 -4.37
C GLU A 266 -11.92 8.31 -4.21
N ASP A 267 -12.21 7.58 -5.29
CA ASP A 267 -12.24 6.11 -5.30
C ASP A 267 -10.82 5.52 -5.32
N ARG A 268 -9.84 6.25 -5.85
CA ARG A 268 -8.44 5.79 -5.89
C ARG A 268 -7.67 6.08 -4.61
N PHE A 269 -7.95 7.19 -3.96
CA PHE A 269 -7.14 7.71 -2.85
C PHE A 269 -8.02 7.92 -1.63
N VAL A 270 -8.11 6.88 -0.80
CA VAL A 270 -8.81 6.91 0.48
C VAL A 270 -7.76 6.99 1.58
N ILE A 271 -7.38 8.22 1.95
CA ILE A 271 -6.23 8.50 2.82
C ILE A 271 -6.69 9.34 4.01
N PRO A 272 -6.74 8.78 5.23
CA PRO A 272 -7.08 9.54 6.43
C PRO A 272 -5.92 10.44 6.86
N THR A 273 -6.19 11.37 7.78
CA THR A 273 -5.15 12.22 8.37
C THR A 273 -4.45 11.51 9.52
N THR A 274 -3.14 11.71 9.70
CA THR A 274 -2.34 11.00 10.71
C THR A 274 -2.49 11.57 12.14
N HIS A 275 -3.45 12.49 12.36
CA HIS A 275 -3.83 12.99 13.69
C HIS A 275 -2.65 13.42 14.60
N ARG A 276 -1.69 14.18 14.07
CA ARG A 276 -0.48 14.62 14.80
C ARG A 276 -0.77 15.37 16.09
N GLU A 277 -1.92 16.02 16.17
CA GLU A 277 -2.40 16.74 17.35
C GLU A 277 -2.66 15.84 18.57
N GLN A 278 -2.74 14.52 18.40
CA GLN A 278 -2.91 13.59 19.53
C GLN A 278 -1.60 13.34 20.30
N VAL A 279 -0.45 13.50 19.64
CA VAL A 279 0.86 13.16 20.21
C VAL A 279 1.74 14.39 20.41
N GLU A 280 1.52 15.46 19.63
CA GLU A 280 2.33 16.68 19.65
C GLU A 280 1.56 17.89 20.17
N GLU A 281 2.26 18.88 20.75
CA GLU A 281 1.66 20.18 21.06
C GLU A 281 1.44 21.00 19.77
N ALA A 282 0.36 20.68 19.07
CA ALA A 282 0.05 21.22 17.75
C ALA A 282 -0.09 22.76 17.73
N TYR A 283 -0.53 23.38 18.83
CA TYR A 283 -0.68 24.84 18.90
C TYR A 283 0.68 25.55 18.86
N ASP A 284 1.64 25.07 19.65
CA ASP A 284 3.00 25.59 19.68
C ASP A 284 3.74 25.32 18.37
N LEU A 285 3.59 24.11 17.81
CA LEU A 285 4.14 23.77 16.50
C LEU A 285 3.55 24.63 15.38
N ARG A 286 2.24 24.91 15.40
CA ARG A 286 1.61 25.79 14.41
C ARG A 286 2.18 27.21 14.45
N GLY A 287 2.51 27.72 15.64
CA GLY A 287 3.09 29.06 15.81
C GLY A 287 4.57 29.14 15.44
N GLY A 288 5.32 28.04 15.59
CA GLY A 288 6.79 28.04 15.50
C GLY A 288 7.43 27.25 14.38
N CYS A 289 6.70 26.30 13.81
CA CYS A 289 7.27 25.39 12.83
C CYS A 289 7.58 26.14 11.53
N GLY A 290 8.80 25.99 11.01
CA GLY A 290 9.30 26.67 9.81
C GLY A 290 10.34 27.76 10.09
N PHE A 291 10.45 28.25 11.32
CA PHE A 291 11.55 29.12 11.76
C PHE A 291 12.76 28.27 12.17
N THR A 292 13.74 28.14 11.26
CA THR A 292 14.94 27.30 11.42
C THR A 292 16.13 28.02 12.04
N ASP A 293 15.91 29.25 12.53
CA ASP A 293 16.88 30.09 13.25
C ASP A 293 17.14 29.60 14.69
N SER A 294 16.36 28.64 15.18
CA SER A 294 16.47 28.06 16.53
C SER A 294 16.05 26.58 16.56
N ASN A 295 16.10 25.96 17.75
CA ASN A 295 15.60 24.58 17.98
C ASN A 295 14.06 24.47 17.99
N GLY A 296 13.31 25.47 17.49
CA GLY A 296 11.85 25.52 17.55
C GLY A 296 11.15 24.32 16.91
N CYS A 297 11.74 23.75 15.86
CA CYS A 297 11.26 22.54 15.19
C CYS A 297 12.04 21.27 15.58
N SER A 298 12.98 21.35 16.52
CA SER A 298 13.85 20.23 16.87
C SER A 298 13.11 19.19 17.71
N THR A 299 13.29 17.93 17.35
CA THR A 299 12.82 16.75 18.10
C THR A 299 13.63 16.50 19.38
N GLY A 300 14.68 17.30 19.65
CA GLY A 300 15.48 17.20 20.86
C GLY A 300 14.64 17.39 22.13
N THR A 301 14.73 16.42 23.02
CA THR A 301 14.01 16.37 24.32
C THR A 301 14.86 16.77 25.52
N SER A 302 16.12 17.19 25.31
CA SER A 302 17.00 17.55 26.42
C SER A 302 16.64 18.90 27.03
N LYS A 303 16.35 18.93 28.34
CA LYS A 303 16.11 20.17 29.10
C LYS A 303 17.32 21.11 29.14
N GLY A 304 18.52 20.57 28.98
CA GLY A 304 19.77 21.33 28.90
C GLY A 304 20.21 21.54 27.45
N SER A 305 20.81 22.70 27.20
CA SER A 305 21.50 23.02 25.94
C SER A 305 22.91 23.48 26.28
N LEU A 306 23.92 22.96 25.58
CA LEU A 306 25.32 23.38 25.71
C LEU A 306 25.50 24.87 25.37
N PHE A 307 24.60 25.44 24.58
CA PHE A 307 24.66 26.83 24.13
C PHE A 307 23.70 27.76 24.89
N GLY A 308 23.09 27.30 25.99
CA GLY A 308 22.26 28.14 26.85
C GLY A 308 20.99 28.66 26.16
N GLY A 309 20.03 27.77 25.91
CA GLY A 309 18.71 28.13 25.39
C GLY A 309 17.68 27.10 25.83
N SER A 310 16.58 27.55 26.46
CA SER A 310 15.38 26.72 26.65
C SER A 310 14.61 26.67 25.33
N LYS A 311 13.87 25.58 25.05
CA LYS A 311 12.75 25.64 24.09
C LYS A 311 11.84 26.78 24.56
N ARG A 312 11.84 27.90 23.83
CA ARG A 312 10.92 29.01 24.14
C ARG A 312 9.58 28.67 23.48
N PRO A 313 8.48 28.51 24.23
CA PRO A 313 7.17 28.48 23.62
C PRO A 313 6.97 29.80 22.88
N LEU A 314 6.49 29.76 21.63
CA LEU A 314 6.22 30.99 20.90
C LEU A 314 5.03 31.70 21.54
N ARG A 315 5.30 32.84 22.17
CA ARG A 315 4.23 33.80 22.45
C ARG A 315 3.85 34.48 21.14
N MET A 316 2.62 34.23 20.69
CA MET A 316 1.98 35.04 19.65
C MET A 316 2.10 36.52 20.03
N PRO A 317 2.43 37.42 19.08
CA PRO A 317 2.33 38.85 19.32
C PRO A 317 0.90 39.15 19.75
N GLN A 318 0.69 39.62 20.98
CA GLN A 318 -0.59 40.21 21.34
C GLN A 318 -0.81 41.40 20.41
N GLU A 319 -1.99 41.49 19.80
CA GLU A 319 -2.39 42.69 19.07
C GLU A 319 -2.08 43.90 19.95
N VAL A 320 -1.27 44.82 19.42
CA VAL A 320 -1.08 46.12 20.05
C VAL A 320 -2.46 46.78 20.01
N GLN A 321 -3.18 46.70 21.13
CA GLN A 321 -4.37 47.52 21.34
C GLN A 321 -3.94 48.97 21.18
N ARG A 322 -4.32 49.57 20.05
CA ARG A 322 -4.34 51.02 19.87
C ARG A 322 -5.63 51.57 20.46
#